data_AF-A0A8H6HIT9-F1
#
_entry.id   AF-A0A8H6HIT9-F1
#
_cell.length_a   1.000
_cell.length_b   1.000
_cell.length_c   1.000
_cell.angle_alpha   90.00
_cell.angle_beta   90.00
_cell.angle_gamma   90.00
#
_symmetry.space_group_name_H-M   'P 1'
#
loop_
_entity.id
_entity.type
_entity.pdbx_description
1 polymer ?
#
loop_
_entity_poly.entity_id
_entity_poly.type
_entity_poly.pdbx_seq_one_letter_code
_entity_poly.pdbx_strand_id
1 'polypeptide(L)'
;MYFLYNALNEPIPSDIQDLILHYLPLSSLLALSKLPKMRPVVQKHLRLRVINLLRCFTPSPDLCLRMMRQTGTVISGSSALSVVAPGVCSPHDLNLYCPKGSARSAMQHLLALPGVRRESFPARMFGAERTHFSKLDVNCGIRKMYRFFHEETNKTITLFESIDSSPLVPILFFHSSVLMNYVDAREVVSFYSSLT
;
A
#
# COMPACT_ATOMS: atom_id res chain seq x y z
N MET A 1 -3.84 14.91 22.85
CA MET A 1 -2.51 14.27 22.71
C MET A 1 -1.82 14.05 24.06
N TYR A 2 -1.81 15.05 24.96
CA TYR A 2 -1.21 14.94 26.30
C TYR A 2 -1.72 13.75 27.13
N PHE A 3 -3.04 13.51 27.14
CA PHE A 3 -3.66 12.37 27.81
C PHE A 3 -3.15 11.01 27.30
N LEU A 4 -3.00 10.87 25.98
CA LEU A 4 -2.60 9.62 25.33
C LEU A 4 -1.11 9.33 25.56
N TYR A 5 -0.28 10.36 25.60
CA TYR A 5 1.13 10.22 25.99
C TYR A 5 1.26 9.78 27.45
N ASN A 6 0.52 10.40 28.38
CA ASN A 6 0.58 10.01 29.79
C ASN A 6 0.10 8.58 29.98
N ALA A 7 -1.01 8.18 29.34
CA ALA A 7 -1.47 6.81 29.33
C ALA A 7 -0.38 5.84 28.84
N LEU A 8 0.30 6.14 27.73
CA LEU A 8 1.38 5.29 27.21
C LEU A 8 2.67 5.30 28.05
N ASN A 9 2.82 6.19 29.04
CA ASN A 9 3.95 6.18 29.99
C ASN A 9 3.58 5.64 31.39
N GLU A 10 2.29 5.44 31.67
CA GLU A 10 1.85 4.66 32.82
C GLU A 10 2.27 3.20 32.63
N PRO A 11 2.32 2.37 33.70
CA PRO A 11 2.64 0.95 33.60
C PRO A 11 1.49 0.16 32.93
N ILE A 12 1.18 0.50 31.68
CA ILE A 12 0.28 -0.26 30.83
C ILE A 12 1.07 -1.42 30.22
N PRO A 13 0.55 -2.66 30.25
CA PRO A 13 1.16 -3.81 29.57
C PRO A 13 1.48 -3.52 28.10
N SER A 14 2.62 -4.04 27.61
CA SER A 14 3.12 -3.72 26.27
C SER A 14 2.20 -4.16 25.14
N ASP A 15 1.47 -5.24 25.33
CA ASP A 15 0.43 -5.74 24.42
C ASP A 15 -0.75 -4.77 24.28
N ILE A 16 -1.18 -4.15 25.38
CA ILE A 16 -2.21 -3.10 25.36
C ILE A 16 -1.68 -1.84 24.67
N GLN A 17 -0.42 -1.47 24.91
CA GLN A 17 0.20 -0.34 24.19
C GLN A 17 0.24 -0.60 22.68
N ASP A 18 0.65 -1.80 22.26
CA ASP A 18 0.67 -2.20 20.86
C ASP A 18 -0.74 -2.18 20.25
N LEU A 19 -1.77 -2.58 21.01
CA LEU A 19 -3.17 -2.52 20.59
C LEU A 19 -3.67 -1.08 20.41
N ILE A 20 -3.40 -0.20 21.38
CA ILE A 20 -3.73 1.23 21.28
C ILE A 20 -3.06 1.81 20.04
N LEU A 21 -1.74 1.60 19.90
CA LEU A 21 -0.99 2.06 18.75
C LEU A 21 -1.54 1.48 17.46
N HIS A 22 -2.07 0.24 17.44
CA HIS A 22 -2.65 -0.41 16.26
C HIS A 22 -3.86 0.31 15.69
N TYR A 23 -4.71 0.88 16.54
CA TYR A 23 -5.95 1.53 16.10
C TYR A 23 -5.84 3.05 15.95
N LEU A 24 -4.70 3.66 16.31
CA LEU A 24 -4.53 5.10 16.10
C LEU A 24 -4.42 5.47 14.61
N PRO A 25 -5.09 6.54 14.14
CA PRO A 25 -4.86 7.05 12.80
C PRO A 25 -3.44 7.61 12.66
N LEU A 26 -2.94 7.69 11.42
CA LEU A 26 -1.59 8.17 11.11
C LEU A 26 -1.33 9.58 11.68
N SER A 27 -2.32 10.46 11.66
CA SER A 27 -2.22 11.82 12.21
C SER A 27 -1.90 11.81 13.73
N SER A 28 -2.55 10.92 14.49
CA SER A 28 -2.27 10.71 15.91
C SER A 28 -0.89 10.10 16.15
N LEU A 29 -0.49 9.12 15.33
CA LEU A 29 0.85 8.54 15.39
C LEU A 29 1.94 9.56 15.06
N LEU A 30 1.71 10.42 14.06
CA LEU A 30 2.61 11.51 13.69
C LEU A 30 2.76 12.50 14.85
N ALA A 31 1.65 12.84 15.51
CA ALA A 31 1.66 13.68 16.70
C ALA A 31 2.49 13.07 17.83
N LEU A 32 2.34 11.77 18.10
CA LEU A 32 3.15 11.04 19.08
C LEU A 32 4.63 11.00 18.70
N SER A 33 4.96 10.82 17.41
CA SER A 33 6.34 10.71 16.91
C SER A 33 7.19 11.98 17.12
N LYS A 34 6.54 13.12 17.39
CA LYS A 34 7.21 14.38 17.77
C LYS A 34 7.89 14.28 19.13
N LEU A 35 7.47 13.34 19.96
CA LEU A 35 8.08 13.06 21.26
C LEU A 35 9.27 12.10 21.05
N PRO A 36 10.51 12.47 21.42
CA PRO A 36 11.70 11.67 21.08
C PRO A 36 11.63 10.21 21.53
N LYS A 37 11.07 9.95 22.72
CA LYS A 37 10.90 8.59 23.26
C LYS A 37 9.91 7.74 22.46
N MET A 38 8.89 8.37 21.87
CA MET A 38 7.83 7.68 21.12
C MET A 38 8.18 7.47 19.65
N ARG A 39 9.11 8.26 19.09
CA ARG A 39 9.53 8.14 17.69
C ARG A 39 9.91 6.71 17.27
N PRO A 40 10.83 5.99 17.95
CA PRO A 40 11.18 4.63 17.56
C PRO A 40 10.01 3.65 17.72
N VAL A 41 9.15 3.86 18.73
CA VAL A 41 7.95 3.05 18.97
C VAL A 41 6.95 3.21 17.80
N VAL A 42 6.66 4.45 17.41
CA VAL A 42 5.78 4.76 16.28
C VAL A 42 6.33 4.21 14.96
N GLN A 43 7.64 4.38 14.71
CA GLN A 43 8.28 3.86 13.49
C GLN A 43 8.21 2.34 13.40
N LYS A 44 8.52 1.63 14.51
CA LYS A 44 8.38 0.18 14.61
C LYS A 44 6.93 -0.23 14.34
N HIS A 45 5.98 0.49 14.94
CA HIS A 45 4.56 0.18 14.80
C HIS A 45 4.04 0.38 13.37
N LEU A 46 4.36 1.49 12.72
CA LEU A 46 4.00 1.72 11.31
C LEU A 46 4.59 0.64 10.40
N ARG A 47 5.85 0.24 10.63
CA ARG A 47 6.47 -0.86 9.89
C ARG A 47 5.70 -2.17 10.08
N LEU A 48 5.25 -2.47 11.30
CA LEU A 48 4.43 -3.66 11.58
C LEU A 48 3.09 -3.64 10.83
N ARG A 49 2.43 -2.48 10.73
CA ARG A 49 1.18 -2.36 9.93
C ARG A 49 1.40 -2.70 8.46
N VAL A 50 2.46 -2.15 7.86
CA VAL A 50 2.81 -2.44 6.46
C VAL A 50 3.13 -3.93 6.26
N ILE A 51 3.90 -4.52 7.17
CA ILE A 51 4.22 -5.96 7.12
C ILE A 51 2.93 -6.81 7.25
N ASN A 52 2.04 -6.46 8.17
CA ASN A 52 0.78 -7.18 8.38
C ASN A 52 -0.15 -7.07 7.17
N LEU A 53 -0.25 -5.88 6.55
CA LEU A 53 -0.94 -5.70 5.28
C LEU A 53 -0.37 -6.66 4.22
N LEU A 54 0.95 -6.65 4.02
CA LEU A 54 1.60 -7.46 3.00
C LEU A 54 1.44 -8.96 3.25
N ARG A 55 1.42 -9.40 4.50
CA ARG A 55 1.16 -10.80 4.87
C ARG A 55 -0.19 -11.31 4.40
N CYS A 56 -1.17 -10.44 4.19
CA CYS A 56 -2.46 -10.83 3.60
C CYS A 56 -2.32 -11.24 2.13
N PHE A 57 -1.29 -10.77 1.43
CA PHE A 57 -1.11 -10.95 -0.02
C PHE A 57 0.08 -11.82 -0.40
N THR A 58 1.00 -12.07 0.53
CA THR A 58 2.17 -12.95 0.31
C THR A 58 2.73 -13.47 1.63
N PRO A 59 3.21 -14.72 1.69
CA PRO A 59 3.94 -15.23 2.86
C PRO A 59 5.31 -14.55 3.04
N SER A 60 5.77 -13.77 2.05
CA SER A 60 7.11 -13.16 2.04
C SER A 60 7.04 -11.62 1.94
N PRO A 61 6.57 -10.91 2.98
CA PRO A 61 6.45 -9.45 2.96
C PRO A 61 7.78 -8.73 2.71
N ASP A 62 8.90 -9.28 3.20
CA ASP A 62 10.23 -8.70 2.98
C ASP A 62 10.68 -8.76 1.51
N LEU A 63 10.29 -9.80 0.76
CA LEU A 63 10.55 -9.85 -0.69
C LEU A 63 9.76 -8.77 -1.42
N CYS A 64 8.51 -8.53 -1.02
CA CYS A 64 7.68 -7.47 -1.57
C CYS A 64 8.28 -6.08 -1.26
N LEU A 65 8.70 -5.83 -0.02
CA LEU A 65 9.38 -4.57 0.35
C LEU A 65 10.71 -4.35 -0.39
N ARG A 66 11.48 -5.42 -0.64
CA ARG A 66 12.69 -5.35 -1.49
C ARG A 66 12.35 -4.98 -2.92
N MET A 67 11.33 -5.61 -3.50
CA MET A 67 10.83 -5.30 -4.84
C MET A 67 10.38 -3.84 -4.95
N MET A 68 9.61 -3.34 -3.98
CA MET A 68 9.21 -1.93 -3.91
C MET A 68 10.41 -0.99 -3.94
N ARG A 69 11.44 -1.28 -3.14
CA ARG A 69 12.68 -0.49 -3.09
C ARG A 69 13.46 -0.51 -4.40
N GLN A 70 13.55 -1.66 -5.05
CA GLN A 70 14.35 -1.84 -6.27
C GLN A 70 13.69 -1.24 -7.50
N THR A 71 12.36 -1.20 -7.52
CA THR A 71 11.59 -0.78 -8.70
C THR A 71 10.96 0.59 -8.57
N GLY A 72 11.05 1.22 -7.39
CA GLY A 72 10.33 2.44 -7.06
C GLY A 72 8.81 2.21 -6.93
N THR A 73 8.38 0.98 -6.70
CA THR A 73 6.94 0.65 -6.59
C THR A 73 6.40 1.05 -5.22
N VAL A 74 5.21 1.64 -5.20
CA VAL A 74 4.47 2.02 -3.99
C VAL A 74 3.14 1.29 -3.92
N ILE A 75 2.59 1.13 -2.72
CA ILE A 75 1.22 0.65 -2.48
C ILE A 75 0.31 1.88 -2.36
N SER A 76 -0.89 1.83 -2.93
CA SER A 76 -1.90 2.89 -2.76
C SER A 76 -3.33 2.32 -2.67
N GLY A 77 -4.35 3.18 -2.74
CA GLY A 77 -5.77 2.81 -2.67
C GLY A 77 -6.19 2.34 -1.27
N SER A 78 -7.17 1.44 -1.23
CA SER A 78 -7.73 0.86 0.01
C SER A 78 -6.65 0.21 0.89
N SER A 79 -5.66 -0.43 0.28
CA SER A 79 -4.52 -1.03 1.00
C SER A 79 -3.71 0.03 1.77
N ALA A 80 -3.32 1.13 1.13
CA ALA A 80 -2.62 2.22 1.84
C ALA A 80 -3.52 2.90 2.88
N LEU A 81 -4.80 3.11 2.55
CA LEU A 81 -5.77 3.66 3.51
C LEU A 81 -5.86 2.80 4.78
N SER A 82 -5.87 1.47 4.66
CA SER A 82 -5.94 0.58 5.84
C SER A 82 -4.72 0.70 6.77
N VAL A 83 -3.57 1.15 6.25
CA VAL A 83 -2.38 1.44 7.06
C VAL A 83 -2.49 2.81 7.75
N VAL A 84 -3.00 3.81 7.01
CA VAL A 84 -3.16 5.20 7.48
C VAL A 84 -4.27 5.32 8.51
N ALA A 85 -5.42 4.67 8.26
CA ALA A 85 -6.61 4.70 9.09
C ALA A 85 -7.12 3.27 9.34
N PRO A 86 -6.50 2.54 10.31
CA PRO A 86 -6.89 1.19 10.65
C PRO A 86 -8.37 1.10 11.04
N GLY A 87 -9.06 0.06 10.57
CA GLY A 87 -10.47 -0.18 10.86
C GLY A 87 -11.46 0.54 9.93
N VAL A 88 -11.00 1.48 9.09
CA VAL A 88 -11.87 2.16 8.10
C VAL A 88 -12.20 1.26 6.92
N CYS A 89 -11.26 0.42 6.47
CA CYS A 89 -11.47 -0.51 5.37
C CYS A 89 -10.65 -1.79 5.53
N SER A 90 -11.18 -2.90 5.01
CA SER A 90 -10.48 -4.17 4.88
C SER A 90 -10.08 -4.39 3.42
N PRO A 91 -8.79 -4.27 3.05
CA PRO A 91 -8.39 -4.34 1.65
C PRO A 91 -8.62 -5.74 1.07
N HIS A 92 -9.37 -5.79 -0.03
CA HIS A 92 -9.59 -7.03 -0.80
C HIS A 92 -8.47 -7.28 -1.81
N ASP A 93 -7.85 -6.20 -2.28
CA ASP A 93 -6.82 -6.14 -3.31
C ASP A 93 -5.62 -5.30 -2.87
N LEU A 94 -4.43 -5.68 -3.35
CA LEU A 94 -3.20 -4.92 -3.19
C LEU A 94 -2.92 -4.15 -4.48
N ASN A 95 -3.03 -2.83 -4.43
CA ASN A 95 -2.78 -1.96 -5.58
C ASN A 95 -1.38 -1.37 -5.50
N LEU A 96 -0.53 -1.80 -6.42
CA LEU A 96 0.86 -1.40 -6.60
C LEU A 96 0.99 -0.43 -7.76
N TYR A 97 1.77 0.63 -7.60
CA TYR A 97 2.03 1.64 -8.61
C TYR A 97 3.54 1.76 -8.83
N CYS A 98 4.00 1.63 -10.06
CA CYS A 98 5.42 1.68 -10.40
C CYS A 98 5.72 2.79 -11.43
N PRO A 99 6.96 3.32 -11.44
CA PRO A 99 7.45 4.20 -12.49
C PRO A 99 7.29 3.63 -13.89
N LYS A 100 7.17 4.52 -14.87
CA LYS A 100 7.29 4.18 -16.29
C LYS A 100 8.59 3.41 -16.55
N GLY A 101 8.47 2.21 -17.10
CA GLY A 101 9.60 1.35 -17.45
C GLY A 101 9.95 0.31 -16.38
N SER A 102 9.47 0.47 -15.15
CA SER A 102 9.77 -0.45 -14.05
C SER A 102 8.85 -1.68 -13.99
N ALA A 103 7.74 -1.69 -14.74
CA ALA A 103 6.73 -2.74 -14.62
C ALA A 103 7.31 -4.14 -14.86
N ARG A 104 8.13 -4.34 -15.91
CA ARG A 104 8.71 -5.65 -16.22
C ARG A 104 9.53 -6.21 -15.04
N SER A 105 10.34 -5.37 -14.40
CA SER A 105 11.14 -5.75 -13.23
C SER A 105 10.22 -6.09 -12.05
N ALA A 106 9.24 -5.24 -11.75
CA ALA A 106 8.29 -5.47 -10.66
C ALA A 106 7.50 -6.77 -10.86
N MET A 107 7.04 -7.05 -12.09
CA MET A 107 6.36 -8.30 -12.42
C MET A 107 7.25 -9.53 -12.20
N GLN A 108 8.53 -9.47 -12.57
CA GLN A 108 9.46 -10.59 -12.35
C GLN A 108 9.60 -10.91 -10.86
N HIS A 109 9.72 -9.88 -10.02
CA HIS A 109 9.73 -10.07 -8.58
C HIS A 109 8.41 -10.62 -8.03
N LEU A 110 7.26 -10.13 -8.50
CA LEU A 110 5.95 -10.62 -8.07
C LEU A 110 5.76 -12.10 -8.43
N LEU A 111 6.16 -12.51 -9.63
CA LEU A 111 6.10 -13.92 -10.07
C LEU A 111 7.08 -14.84 -9.34
N ALA A 112 8.12 -14.26 -8.72
CA ALA A 112 9.02 -15.01 -7.86
C ALA A 112 8.49 -15.16 -6.42
N LEU A 113 7.38 -14.50 -6.06
CA LEU A 113 6.75 -14.70 -4.75
C LEU A 113 6.03 -16.05 -4.73
N PRO A 114 6.18 -16.83 -3.64
CA PRO A 114 5.44 -18.08 -3.48
C PRO A 114 3.93 -17.86 -3.60
N GLY A 115 3.25 -18.74 -4.34
CA GLY A 115 1.80 -18.72 -4.51
C GLY A 115 1.25 -17.62 -5.41
N VAL A 116 2.08 -16.72 -5.96
CA VAL A 116 1.61 -15.64 -6.85
C VAL A 116 1.66 -16.10 -8.31
N ARG A 117 0.52 -16.00 -9.00
CA ARG A 117 0.42 -16.27 -10.44
C ARG A 117 -0.14 -15.07 -11.18
N ARG A 118 0.30 -14.89 -12.42
CA ARG A 118 -0.31 -13.91 -13.31
C ARG A 118 -1.67 -14.44 -13.76
N GLU A 119 -2.68 -13.58 -13.71
CA GLU A 119 -3.97 -13.91 -14.30
C GLU A 119 -3.82 -14.01 -15.82
N SER A 120 -4.01 -15.22 -16.35
CA SER A 120 -4.09 -15.48 -17.78
C SER A 120 -5.52 -15.19 -18.23
N PHE A 121 -5.78 -13.97 -18.72
CA PHE A 121 -7.05 -13.68 -19.37
C PHE A 121 -7.15 -14.51 -20.66
N PRO A 122 -8.28 -15.21 -20.93
CA PRO A 122 -8.53 -15.69 -22.27
C PRO A 122 -8.58 -14.48 -23.19
N ALA A 123 -7.80 -14.51 -24.29
CA ALA A 123 -7.67 -13.46 -25.30
C ALA A 123 -9.00 -13.02 -25.96
N ARG A 124 -10.14 -13.59 -25.54
CA ARG A 124 -11.49 -13.29 -25.99
C ARG A 124 -12.35 -12.50 -25.01
N MET A 125 -11.94 -12.34 -23.74
CA MET A 125 -12.61 -11.38 -22.82
C MET A 125 -12.04 -9.95 -22.95
N PHE A 126 -10.88 -9.80 -23.61
CA PHE A 126 -10.39 -8.54 -24.11
C PHE A 126 -10.35 -8.64 -25.63
N GLY A 127 -11.38 -8.13 -26.30
CA GLY A 127 -11.49 -8.21 -27.76
C GLY A 127 -10.16 -7.84 -28.42
N ALA A 128 -9.69 -8.71 -29.31
CA ALA A 128 -8.82 -8.30 -30.39
C ALA A 128 -9.37 -6.97 -30.95
N GLU A 129 -8.54 -5.93 -30.94
CA GLU A 129 -8.81 -4.52 -31.30
C GLU A 129 -9.12 -3.49 -30.20
N ARG A 130 -9.43 -3.84 -28.95
CA ARG A 130 -9.48 -2.83 -27.89
C ARG A 130 -8.98 -3.40 -26.58
N THR A 131 -7.86 -2.86 -26.08
CA THR A 131 -7.70 -2.64 -24.65
C THR A 131 -9.08 -2.29 -24.08
N HIS A 132 -9.69 -3.08 -23.19
CA HIS A 132 -10.89 -2.65 -22.45
C HIS A 132 -10.56 -1.54 -21.41
N PHE A 133 -9.51 -0.77 -21.73
CA PHE A 133 -9.09 0.51 -21.22
C PHE A 133 -9.00 1.56 -22.35
N SER A 134 -9.64 1.35 -23.51
CA SER A 134 -9.71 2.36 -24.59
C SER A 134 -10.54 3.60 -24.20
N LYS A 135 -11.00 3.66 -22.96
CA LYS A 135 -11.46 4.86 -22.23
C LYS A 135 -11.10 4.80 -20.72
N LEU A 136 -9.95 4.22 -20.31
CA LEU A 136 -9.29 4.82 -19.14
C LEU A 136 -8.89 6.18 -19.67
N ASP A 137 -9.62 7.21 -19.23
CA ASP A 137 -9.39 8.59 -19.63
C ASP A 137 -7.90 8.82 -19.79
N VAL A 138 -7.52 9.45 -20.89
CA VAL A 138 -6.15 9.88 -21.21
C VAL A 138 -5.55 10.74 -20.07
N ASN A 139 -6.37 11.07 -19.06
CA ASN A 139 -6.09 11.87 -17.87
C ASN A 139 -5.88 11.09 -16.56
N CYS A 140 -5.82 9.75 -16.51
CA CYS A 140 -5.67 9.04 -15.22
C CYS A 140 -4.22 8.75 -14.80
N GLY A 141 -3.22 9.09 -15.61
CA GLY A 141 -1.81 8.87 -15.27
C GLY A 141 -1.32 7.41 -15.35
N ILE A 142 -2.15 6.46 -15.83
CA ILE A 142 -1.82 5.04 -15.92
C ILE A 142 -1.47 4.65 -17.36
N ARG A 143 -0.31 4.03 -17.56
CA ARG A 143 0.18 3.52 -18.84
C ARG A 143 -0.24 2.08 -19.10
N LYS A 144 -0.07 1.21 -18.12
CA LYS A 144 -0.35 -0.25 -18.21
C LYS A 144 -0.85 -0.77 -16.88
N MET A 145 -1.58 -1.88 -16.92
CA MET A 145 -2.00 -2.60 -15.72
C MET A 145 -1.80 -4.10 -15.91
N TYR A 146 -1.38 -4.76 -14.84
CA TYR A 146 -1.17 -6.20 -14.76
C TYR A 146 -1.85 -6.73 -13.50
N ARG A 147 -2.51 -7.88 -13.62
CA ARG A 147 -3.20 -8.51 -12.50
C ARG A 147 -2.61 -9.87 -12.17
N PHE A 148 -2.50 -10.13 -10.88
CA PHE A 148 -1.96 -11.35 -10.29
C PHE A 148 -2.94 -11.84 -9.22
N PHE A 149 -2.95 -13.14 -8.99
CA PHE A 149 -3.70 -13.76 -7.91
C PHE A 149 -2.77 -14.61 -7.06
N HIS A 150 -3.03 -14.65 -5.76
CA HIS A 150 -2.36 -15.55 -4.85
C HIS A 150 -3.21 -16.80 -4.66
N GLU A 151 -2.70 -17.98 -5.02
CA GLU A 151 -3.47 -19.23 -5.12
C GLU A 151 -4.13 -19.63 -3.80
N GLU A 152 -3.40 -19.52 -2.69
CA GLU A 152 -3.88 -19.98 -1.39
C GLU A 152 -4.86 -19.01 -0.70
N THR A 153 -4.64 -17.70 -0.84
CA THR A 153 -5.43 -16.67 -0.15
C THR A 153 -6.58 -16.15 -1.00
N ASN A 154 -6.62 -16.50 -2.29
CA ASN A 154 -7.54 -15.96 -3.29
C ASN A 154 -7.54 -14.42 -3.33
N LYS A 155 -6.41 -13.79 -2.96
CA LYS A 155 -6.24 -12.34 -2.97
C LYS A 155 -5.65 -11.88 -4.29
N THR A 156 -6.05 -10.69 -4.72
CA THR A 156 -5.60 -10.07 -5.97
C THR A 156 -4.51 -9.05 -5.70
N ILE A 157 -3.48 -9.05 -6.54
CA ILE A 157 -2.45 -8.00 -6.59
C ILE A 157 -2.54 -7.36 -7.98
N THR A 158 -2.74 -6.04 -8.02
CA THR A 158 -2.76 -5.28 -9.27
C THR A 158 -1.54 -4.38 -9.33
N LEU A 159 -0.78 -4.46 -10.41
CA LEU A 159 0.36 -3.58 -10.70
C LEU A 159 -0.02 -2.60 -11.80
N PHE A 160 -0.07 -1.33 -11.45
CA PHE A 160 -0.21 -0.21 -12.36
C PHE A 160 1.15 0.38 -12.69
N GLU A 161 1.36 0.69 -13.95
CA GLU A 161 2.52 1.42 -14.42
C GLU A 161 2.13 2.86 -14.73
N SER A 162 2.86 3.82 -14.17
CA SER A 162 2.67 5.24 -14.44
C SER A 162 3.04 5.60 -15.89
N ILE A 163 2.40 6.65 -16.43
CA ILE A 163 2.83 7.30 -17.68
C ILE A 163 4.15 8.07 -17.50
N ASP A 164 4.51 8.38 -16.26
CA ASP A 164 5.66 9.19 -15.85
C ASP A 164 6.71 8.38 -15.07
N SER A 165 7.90 8.96 -14.92
CA SER A 165 8.96 8.47 -14.04
C SER A 165 8.55 8.35 -12.57
N SER A 166 7.53 9.08 -12.12
CA SER A 166 6.98 8.98 -10.78
C SER A 166 5.80 7.99 -10.71
N PRO A 167 5.77 7.07 -9.73
CA PRO A 167 4.63 6.20 -9.49
C PRO A 167 3.42 6.97 -8.90
N LEU A 168 3.63 8.21 -8.45
CA LEU A 168 2.63 9.01 -7.74
C LEU A 168 1.65 9.71 -8.67
N VAL A 169 2.02 9.94 -9.94
CA VAL A 169 1.15 10.60 -10.93
C VAL A 169 -0.25 9.99 -10.94
N PRO A 170 -0.45 8.67 -11.15
CA PRO A 170 -1.78 8.08 -11.14
C PRO A 170 -2.52 8.17 -9.79
N ILE A 171 -1.80 8.23 -8.67
CA ILE A 171 -2.40 8.35 -7.32
C ILE A 171 -3.00 9.75 -7.13
N LEU A 172 -2.32 10.78 -7.63
CA LEU A 172 -2.79 12.16 -7.57
C LEU A 172 -4.00 12.43 -8.49
N PHE A 173 -4.30 11.51 -9.41
CA PHE A 173 -5.50 11.55 -10.25
C PHE A 173 -6.71 10.83 -9.64
N PHE A 174 -6.62 10.28 -8.43
CA PHE A 174 -7.79 9.68 -7.78
C PHE A 174 -8.91 10.71 -7.57
N HIS A 175 -10.15 10.31 -7.80
CA HIS A 175 -11.32 11.17 -7.55
C HIS A 175 -11.65 11.36 -6.06
N SER A 176 -10.93 10.66 -5.16
CA SER A 176 -11.14 10.71 -3.71
C SER A 176 -9.83 10.95 -2.99
N SER A 177 -9.76 12.07 -2.25
CA SER A 177 -8.61 12.42 -1.39
C SER A 177 -8.33 11.38 -0.32
N VAL A 178 -9.35 10.62 0.10
CA VAL A 178 -9.24 9.53 1.08
C VAL A 178 -8.32 8.42 0.57
N LEU A 179 -8.18 8.27 -0.75
CA LEU A 179 -7.33 7.25 -1.36
C LEU A 179 -5.94 7.80 -1.75
N MET A 180 -5.71 9.10 -1.62
CA MET A 180 -4.43 9.75 -1.92
C MET A 180 -3.44 9.56 -0.76
N ASN A 181 -3.16 8.28 -0.49
CA ASN A 181 -2.15 7.81 0.43
C ASN A 181 -1.26 6.83 -0.30
N TYR A 182 0.00 6.74 0.09
CA TYR A 182 0.86 5.68 -0.40
C TYR A 182 1.80 5.15 0.67
N VAL A 183 2.26 3.94 0.44
CA VAL A 183 3.29 3.28 1.24
C VAL A 183 4.41 2.89 0.29
N ASP A 184 5.61 3.39 0.53
CA ASP A 184 6.79 2.94 -0.19
C ASP A 184 7.55 1.87 0.65
N ALA A 185 8.79 1.54 0.30
CA ALA A 185 9.56 0.55 1.03
C ALA A 185 10.07 1.01 2.43
N ARG A 186 9.83 2.26 2.82
CA ARG A 186 10.44 2.95 3.98
C ARG A 186 9.45 3.78 4.78
N GLU A 187 8.49 4.41 4.14
CA GLU A 187 7.60 5.42 4.69
C GLU A 187 6.14 5.20 4.29
N VAL A 188 5.27 5.79 5.11
CA VAL A 188 3.82 5.85 4.90
C VAL A 188 3.48 7.33 4.77
N VAL A 189 2.82 7.68 3.67
CA VAL A 189 2.53 9.06 3.31
C VAL A 189 1.04 9.23 3.07
N SER A 190 0.49 10.31 3.63
CA SER A 190 -0.89 10.76 3.40
C SER A 190 -0.85 12.20 2.90
N PHE A 191 -1.43 12.45 1.72
CA PHE A 191 -1.51 13.81 1.19
C PHE A 191 -2.55 14.67 1.91
N TYR A 192 -3.59 14.03 2.46
CA TYR A 192 -4.72 14.70 3.10
C TYR A 192 -5.02 14.08 4.48
N SER A 193 -4.06 14.15 5.41
CA SER A 193 -4.15 13.48 6.72
C SER A 193 -5.31 13.93 7.62
N SER A 194 -6.00 15.03 7.27
CA SER A 194 -7.20 15.51 7.96
C SER A 194 -8.50 14.94 7.37
N LEU A 195 -8.43 14.33 6.18
CA LEU A 195 -9.56 13.75 5.45
C LEU A 195 -9.47 12.21 5.35
N THR A 196 -8.41 11.62 5.89
CA THR A 196 -8.11 10.17 5.92
C THR A 196 -7.97 9.71 7.36
#